data_AF-A0A3D3WW47-F1
#
_entry.id   AF-A0A3D3WW47-F1
#
_cell.length_a   1.000
_cell.length_b   1.000
_cell.length_c   1.000
_cell.angle_alpha   90.00
_cell.angle_beta   90.00
_cell.angle_gamma   90.00
#
_symmetry.space_group_name_H-M   'P 1'
#
loop_
_entity.id
_entity.type
_entity.pdbx_description
1 polymer ?
#
loop_
_entity_poly.entity_id
_entity_poly.type
_entity_poly.pdbx_seq_one_letter_code
_entity_poly.pdbx_strand_id
1 'polypeptide(L)'
;MLDGESYLGSVLIRPLSESGDIKIYLWPMRCLKNKIGGPTFGVDVNGEEVIRYDPHGPRGHWHKGGYDKLGAGGSHTEYPDDVRDVEGQLTWSLDHVRDHGAELLAEAGFPEAAKNLDLDKLNAASQDIRSHLKDQGDLFTVAVDQGLINV
;
A
#
# COMPACT_ATOMS: atom_id res chain seq x y z
N MET A 1 6.73 -11.02 -4.82
CA MET A 1 7.81 -11.19 -3.82
C MET A 1 9.08 -10.67 -4.46
N LEU A 2 9.63 -9.57 -3.95
CA LEU A 2 10.90 -9.04 -4.41
C LEU A 2 12.03 -9.83 -3.76
N ASP A 3 13.07 -10.13 -4.54
CA ASP A 3 14.22 -10.91 -4.06
C ASP A 3 14.82 -10.28 -2.79
N GLY A 4 15.09 -11.08 -1.76
CA GLY A 4 15.62 -10.68 -0.45
C GLY A 4 14.66 -9.92 0.49
N GLU A 5 13.38 -9.78 0.13
CA GLU A 5 12.32 -9.36 1.06
C GLU A 5 11.62 -10.58 1.67
N SER A 6 11.03 -10.41 2.85
CA SER A 6 10.19 -11.41 3.50
C SER A 6 8.80 -10.85 3.75
N TYR A 7 7.79 -11.73 3.74
CA TYR A 7 6.39 -11.32 3.83
C TYR A 7 5.70 -12.22 4.84
N LEU A 8 5.03 -11.62 5.83
CA LEU A 8 4.25 -12.33 6.83
C LEU A 8 2.77 -11.95 6.70
N GLY A 9 1.91 -12.90 7.07
CA GLY A 9 0.47 -12.79 6.92
C GLY A 9 -0.04 -13.15 5.53
N SER A 10 -1.36 -13.14 5.39
CA SER A 10 -2.06 -13.48 4.16
C SER A 10 -2.29 -12.24 3.29
N VAL A 11 -2.01 -12.32 1.99
CA VAL A 11 -2.28 -11.21 1.07
C VAL A 11 -3.78 -10.96 0.96
N LEU A 12 -4.19 -9.69 0.98
CA LEU A 12 -5.55 -9.25 0.67
C LEU A 12 -5.56 -8.57 -0.69
N ILE A 13 -6.55 -8.87 -1.52
CA ILE A 13 -6.80 -8.17 -2.79
C ILE A 13 -8.29 -7.87 -2.89
N ARG A 14 -8.64 -6.65 -3.31
CA ARG A 14 -10.01 -6.23 -3.56
C ARG A 14 -10.14 -5.47 -4.87
N PRO A 15 -11.19 -5.73 -5.66
CA PRO A 15 -11.47 -4.93 -6.85
C PRO A 15 -11.93 -3.53 -6.45
N LEU A 16 -11.50 -2.53 -7.21
CA LEU A 16 -11.89 -1.12 -7.09
C LEU A 16 -12.67 -0.63 -8.32
N SER A 17 -13.03 -1.53 -9.22
CA SER A 17 -13.88 -1.28 -10.39
C SER A 17 -14.78 -2.48 -10.64
N GLU A 18 -15.87 -2.29 -11.38
CA GLU A 18 -16.78 -3.38 -11.77
C GLU A 18 -16.10 -4.41 -12.68
N SER A 19 -15.24 -3.96 -13.60
CA SER A 19 -14.44 -4.82 -14.48
C SER A 19 -13.33 -5.58 -13.74
N GLY A 20 -12.97 -5.15 -12.52
CA GLY A 20 -11.89 -5.75 -11.73
C GLY A 20 -10.49 -5.50 -12.28
N ASP A 21 -10.34 -4.58 -13.22
CA ASP A 21 -9.08 -4.11 -13.78
C ASP A 21 -8.32 -3.18 -12.83
N ILE A 22 -9.03 -2.50 -11.93
CA ILE A 22 -8.45 -1.72 -10.83
C ILE A 22 -8.56 -2.55 -9.56
N LYS A 23 -7.46 -2.70 -8.83
CA LYS A 23 -7.42 -3.46 -7.58
C LYS A 23 -6.63 -2.71 -6.54
N ILE A 24 -6.99 -2.89 -5.28
CA ILE A 24 -6.11 -2.62 -4.15
C ILE A 24 -5.57 -3.95 -3.63
N TYR A 25 -4.29 -4.00 -3.31
CA TYR A 25 -3.67 -5.14 -2.64
C TYR A 25 -3.11 -4.70 -1.29
N LEU A 26 -2.95 -5.64 -0.37
CA LEU A 26 -2.26 -5.45 0.90
C LEU A 26 -1.37 -6.66 1.20
N TRP A 27 -0.12 -6.37 1.51
CA TRP A 27 0.80 -7.23 2.25
C TRP A 27 0.78 -6.81 3.71
N PRO A 28 0.24 -7.63 4.63
CA PRO A 28 0.09 -7.25 6.03
C PRO A 28 1.41 -6.90 6.71
N MET A 29 2.47 -7.59 6.32
CA MET A 29 3.81 -7.33 6.84
C MET A 29 4.85 -7.62 5.77
N ARG A 30 5.39 -6.56 5.16
CA ARG A 30 6.52 -6.61 4.24
C ARG A 30 7.78 -6.23 5.01
N CYS A 31 8.77 -7.13 5.03
CA CYS A 31 10.07 -6.92 5.65
C CYS A 31 11.12 -6.69 4.55
N LEU A 32 11.71 -5.51 4.54
CA LEU A 32 12.69 -5.07 3.57
C LEU A 32 14.10 -5.62 3.90
N LYS A 33 14.98 -5.65 2.89
CA LYS A 33 16.37 -6.14 3.00
C LYS A 33 17.17 -5.51 4.14
N ASN A 34 16.91 -4.23 4.40
CA ASN A 34 17.58 -3.44 5.42
C ASN A 34 16.95 -3.59 6.83
N LYS A 35 16.17 -4.65 7.05
CA LYS A 35 15.58 -5.02 8.35
C LYS A 35 14.61 -3.98 8.91
N ILE A 36 13.86 -3.32 8.03
CA ILE A 36 12.72 -2.47 8.39
C ILE A 36 11.47 -3.03 7.70
N GLY A 37 10.29 -2.64 8.15
CA GLY A 37 9.07 -3.09 7.50
C GLY A 37 7.81 -2.67 8.23
N GLY A 38 6.70 -3.12 7.67
CA GLY A 38 5.36 -2.81 8.12
C GLY A 38 4.35 -3.29 7.08
N PRO A 39 3.07 -2.92 7.22
CA PRO A 39 2.11 -3.13 6.15
C PRO A 39 2.55 -2.40 4.89
N THR A 40 2.12 -2.91 3.74
CA THR A 40 2.37 -2.30 2.43
C THR A 40 1.20 -2.59 1.54
N PHE A 41 0.65 -1.58 0.91
CA PHE A 41 -0.54 -1.71 0.09
C PHE A 41 -0.51 -0.71 -1.05
N GLY A 42 -1.27 -0.97 -2.10
CA GLY A 42 -1.19 -0.16 -3.30
C GLY A 42 -2.32 -0.44 -4.26
N VAL A 43 -2.42 0.40 -5.28
CA VAL A 43 -3.42 0.31 -6.35
C VAL A 43 -2.76 -0.14 -7.64
N ASP A 44 -3.28 -1.23 -8.19
CA ASP A 44 -2.87 -1.79 -9.47
C ASP A 44 -3.93 -1.50 -10.53
N VAL A 45 -3.48 -1.21 -11.75
CA VAL A 45 -4.32 -1.12 -12.95
C VAL A 45 -3.82 -2.12 -13.96
N ASN A 46 -4.63 -3.13 -14.31
CA ASN A 46 -4.27 -4.21 -15.23
C ASN A 46 -2.98 -4.95 -14.86
N GLY A 47 -2.69 -5.04 -13.56
CA GLY A 47 -1.48 -5.71 -13.04
C GLY A 47 -0.22 -4.86 -13.03
N GLU A 48 -0.32 -3.57 -13.38
CA GLU A 48 0.75 -2.58 -13.17
C GLU A 48 0.49 -1.82 -11.88
N GLU A 49 1.47 -1.82 -10.97
CA GLU A 49 1.37 -1.10 -9.71
C GLU A 49 1.55 0.41 -9.93
N VAL A 50 0.46 1.15 -9.70
CA VAL A 50 0.38 2.57 -10.02
C VAL A 50 0.73 3.44 -8.82
N ILE A 51 0.19 3.08 -7.66
CA ILE A 51 0.35 3.77 -6.38
C ILE A 51 0.76 2.73 -5.35
N ARG A 52 1.77 3.01 -4.54
CA ARG A 52 2.14 2.16 -3.39
C ARG A 52 2.32 3.00 -2.15
N TYR A 53 1.80 2.52 -1.04
CA TYR A 53 2.01 3.07 0.30
C TYR A 53 2.80 2.05 1.12
N ASP A 54 3.85 2.53 1.77
CA ASP A 54 4.70 1.76 2.68
C ASP A 54 4.59 2.34 4.11
N PRO A 55 3.49 2.11 4.86
CA PRO A 55 3.37 2.53 6.26
C PRO A 55 4.35 1.79 7.20
N HIS A 56 5.61 2.22 7.21
CA HIS A 56 6.71 1.60 7.97
C HIS A 56 7.17 2.47 9.16
N GLY A 57 6.29 3.32 9.68
CA GLY A 57 6.57 4.17 10.83
C GLY A 57 7.64 5.23 10.51
N PRO A 58 8.72 5.38 11.29
CA PRO A 58 9.74 6.42 11.07
C PRO A 58 10.41 6.42 9.69
N ARG A 59 10.29 5.33 8.92
CA ARG A 59 10.83 5.22 7.55
C ARG A 59 9.75 4.97 6.51
N GLY A 60 8.49 5.19 6.88
CA GLY A 60 7.37 5.08 5.97
C GLY A 60 7.46 6.13 4.86
N HIS A 61 7.04 5.73 3.68
CA HIS A 61 6.97 6.57 2.49
C HIS A 61 5.88 6.02 1.57
N TRP A 62 5.70 6.65 0.43
CA TRP A 62 4.78 6.18 -0.60
C TRP A 62 5.32 6.53 -1.98
N HIS A 63 4.65 6.01 -3.00
CA HIS A 63 5.09 6.04 -4.37
C HIS A 63 3.93 6.46 -5.27
N LYS A 64 4.18 7.47 -6.11
CA LYS A 64 3.23 8.00 -7.09
C LYS A 64 3.76 7.95 -8.52
N GLY A 65 2.86 8.09 -9.50
CA GLY A 65 3.23 8.21 -10.91
C GLY A 65 3.53 6.89 -11.63
N GLY A 66 3.14 5.75 -11.07
CA GLY A 66 3.45 4.44 -11.62
C GLY A 66 4.73 3.86 -11.04
N TYR A 67 4.64 3.14 -9.91
CA TYR A 67 5.81 2.54 -9.26
C TYR A 67 6.54 1.59 -10.23
N ASP A 68 5.82 0.73 -10.94
CA ASP A 68 6.44 -0.21 -11.88
C ASP A 68 7.12 0.50 -13.06
N LYS A 69 6.65 1.69 -13.45
CA LYS A 69 7.24 2.52 -14.51
C LYS A 69 8.48 3.28 -14.05
N LEU A 70 8.42 3.89 -12.86
CA LEU A 70 9.43 4.85 -12.38
C LEU A 70 10.47 4.21 -11.46
N GLY A 71 10.16 3.03 -10.91
CA GLY A 71 10.93 2.39 -9.84
C GLY A 71 10.92 3.19 -8.54
N ALA A 72 11.54 2.62 -7.51
CA ALA A 72 11.53 3.19 -6.15
C ALA A 72 12.04 4.63 -6.09
N GLY A 73 13.17 4.94 -6.75
CA GLY A 73 13.76 6.29 -6.68
C GLY A 73 12.99 7.35 -7.46
N GLY A 74 12.34 6.99 -8.57
CA GLY A 74 11.62 7.96 -9.43
C GLY A 74 10.20 8.29 -8.94
N SER A 75 9.63 7.43 -8.10
CA SER A 75 8.26 7.58 -7.57
C SER A 75 8.21 7.99 -6.09
N HIS A 76 9.34 7.95 -5.38
CA HIS A 76 9.43 8.17 -3.93
C HIS A 76 8.83 9.49 -3.48
N THR A 77 7.97 9.44 -2.48
CA THR A 77 7.36 10.59 -1.82
C THR A 77 7.28 10.34 -0.31
N GLU A 78 7.66 11.34 0.49
CA GLU A 78 7.53 11.25 1.95
C GLU A 78 6.07 11.45 2.38
N TYR A 79 5.71 10.88 3.54
CA TYR A 79 4.49 11.26 4.23
C TYR A 79 4.60 12.70 4.77
N PRO A 80 3.46 13.37 5.07
CA PRO A 80 3.48 14.62 5.82
C PRO A 80 4.22 14.50 7.16
N ASP A 81 4.87 15.59 7.59
CA ASP A 81 5.75 15.60 8.77
C ASP A 81 5.07 15.16 10.10
N ASP A 82 3.75 15.28 10.18
CA ASP A 82 2.91 14.91 11.33
C ASP A 82 2.37 13.48 11.26
N VAL A 83 2.63 12.74 10.17
CA VAL A 83 2.16 11.37 9.93
C VAL A 83 3.33 10.39 10.08
N ARG A 84 3.63 9.96 11.31
CA ARG A 84 4.89 9.26 11.65
C ARG A 84 4.77 7.80 12.06
N ASP A 85 3.69 7.41 12.70
CA ASP A 85 3.50 6.01 13.11
C ASP A 85 2.73 5.22 12.05
N VAL A 86 2.77 3.89 12.16
CA VAL A 86 2.15 2.98 11.19
C VAL A 86 0.63 3.20 11.09
N GLU A 87 -0.05 3.47 12.21
CA GLU A 87 -1.50 3.64 12.24
C GLU A 87 -1.94 4.95 11.56
N GLY A 88 -1.21 6.03 11.84
CA GLY A 88 -1.38 7.33 11.20
C GLY A 88 -1.09 7.26 9.71
N GLN A 89 0.01 6.63 9.31
CA GLN A 89 0.35 6.43 7.89
C GLN A 89 -0.68 5.58 7.16
N LEU A 90 -1.17 4.50 7.78
CA LEU A 90 -2.25 3.68 7.21
C LEU A 90 -3.52 4.51 7.01
N THR A 91 -3.91 5.29 8.03
CA THR A 91 -5.12 6.11 7.98
C THR A 91 -5.02 7.20 6.93
N TRP A 92 -3.92 7.97 6.94
CA TRP A 92 -3.66 8.98 5.94
C TRP A 92 -3.66 8.40 4.53
N SER A 93 -3.02 7.24 4.32
CA SER A 93 -2.91 6.62 3.00
C SER A 93 -4.26 6.17 2.43
N LEU A 94 -5.13 5.60 3.28
CA LEU A 94 -6.47 5.19 2.88
C LEU A 94 -7.37 6.41 2.57
N ASP A 95 -7.26 7.48 3.35
CA ASP A 95 -7.97 8.74 3.06
C ASP A 95 -7.41 9.39 1.78
N HIS A 96 -6.09 9.40 1.61
CA HIS A 96 -5.42 9.99 0.47
C HIS A 96 -5.79 9.29 -0.85
N VAL A 97 -5.83 7.95 -0.89
CA VAL A 97 -6.27 7.23 -2.10
C VAL A 97 -7.77 7.40 -2.35
N ARG A 98 -8.60 7.57 -1.31
CA ARG A 98 -10.02 7.91 -1.47
C ARG A 98 -10.21 9.28 -2.11
N ASP A 99 -9.47 10.27 -1.62
CA ASP A 99 -9.67 11.67 -2.00
C ASP A 99 -8.95 12.04 -3.30
N HIS A 100 -7.80 11.40 -3.59
CA HIS A 100 -6.92 11.74 -4.71
C HIS A 100 -6.67 10.56 -5.68
N GLY A 101 -7.22 9.38 -5.44
CA GLY A 101 -6.93 8.18 -6.25
C GLY A 101 -7.17 8.37 -7.74
N ALA A 102 -8.31 8.95 -8.13
CA ALA A 102 -8.62 9.19 -9.54
C ALA A 102 -7.62 10.13 -10.21
N GLU A 103 -7.23 11.22 -9.53
CA GLU A 103 -6.22 12.17 -10.01
C GLU A 103 -4.88 11.47 -10.22
N LEU A 104 -4.41 10.73 -9.22
CA LEU A 104 -3.13 10.00 -9.26
C LEU A 104 -3.09 8.95 -10.37
N LEU A 105 -4.20 8.23 -10.61
CA LEU A 105 -4.31 7.28 -11.72
C LEU A 105 -4.19 7.99 -13.07
N ALA A 106 -4.85 9.14 -13.24
CA ALA A 106 -4.76 9.92 -14.48
C ALA A 106 -3.34 10.45 -14.72
N GLU A 107 -2.69 10.99 -13.69
CA GLU A 107 -1.30 11.46 -13.74
C GLU A 107 -0.31 10.36 -14.12
N ALA A 108 -0.55 9.12 -13.66
CA ALA A 108 0.26 7.96 -14.01
C ALA A 108 -0.03 7.38 -15.41
N GLY A 109 -0.89 8.04 -16.19
CA GLY A 109 -1.23 7.68 -17.57
C GLY A 109 -2.41 6.72 -17.71
N PHE A 110 -3.27 6.61 -16.69
CA PHE A 110 -4.48 5.77 -16.70
C PHE A 110 -5.78 6.57 -16.57
N PRO A 111 -6.08 7.50 -17.51
CA PRO A 111 -7.26 8.34 -17.43
C PRO A 111 -8.60 7.58 -17.52
N GLU A 112 -8.63 6.42 -18.18
CA GLU A 112 -9.83 5.58 -18.21
C GLU A 112 -10.02 4.83 -16.89
N ALA A 113 -8.94 4.33 -16.26
CA ALA A 113 -9.04 3.74 -14.94
C ALA A 113 -9.47 4.78 -13.89
N ALA A 114 -8.95 6.02 -13.99
CA ALA A 114 -9.36 7.12 -13.12
C ALA A 114 -10.88 7.37 -13.14
N LYS A 115 -11.53 7.27 -14.31
CA LYS A 115 -12.99 7.42 -14.45
C LYS A 115 -13.78 6.24 -13.90
N ASN A 116 -13.17 5.05 -13.90
CA ASN A 116 -13.81 3.79 -13.50
C ASN A 116 -13.50 3.41 -12.05
N LEU A 117 -12.77 4.25 -11.30
CA LEU A 117 -12.50 4.05 -9.89
C LEU A 117 -13.81 4.18 -9.09
N ASP A 118 -14.24 3.09 -8.48
CA ASP A 118 -15.46 3.00 -7.69
C ASP A 118 -15.16 3.33 -6.22
N LEU A 119 -15.69 4.46 -5.75
CA LEU A 119 -15.47 4.95 -4.39
C LEU A 119 -16.16 4.09 -3.32
N ASP A 120 -17.30 3.47 -3.64
CA ASP A 120 -17.99 2.59 -2.68
C ASP A 120 -17.18 1.30 -2.47
N LYS A 121 -16.63 0.73 -3.55
CA LYS A 121 -15.69 -0.40 -3.45
C LYS A 121 -14.41 0.00 -2.73
N LEU A 122 -13.87 1.19 -2.96
CA LEU A 122 -12.68 1.68 -2.27
C LEU A 122 -12.91 1.86 -0.76
N ASN A 123 -14.07 2.39 -0.38
CA ASN A 123 -14.46 2.51 1.02
C ASN A 123 -14.61 1.13 1.68
N ALA A 124 -15.27 0.18 1.01
CA ALA A 124 -15.39 -1.19 1.50
C ALA A 124 -14.01 -1.87 1.63
N ALA A 125 -13.16 -1.74 0.62
CA ALA A 125 -11.80 -2.30 0.63
C ALA A 125 -10.93 -1.68 1.74
N SER A 126 -11.11 -0.40 2.06
CA SER A 126 -10.42 0.27 3.15
C SER A 126 -10.79 -0.32 4.51
N GLN A 127 -12.08 -0.66 4.71
CA GLN A 127 -12.53 -1.36 5.92
C GLN A 127 -12.02 -2.80 5.98
N ASP A 128 -11.99 -3.49 4.85
CA ASP A 128 -11.42 -4.83 4.74
C ASP A 128 -9.92 -4.83 5.07
N ILE A 129 -9.14 -3.85 4.61
CA ILE A 129 -7.71 -3.70 4.94
C ILE A 129 -7.53 -3.58 6.45
N ARG A 130 -8.29 -2.69 7.10
CA ARG A 130 -8.19 -2.47 8.56
C ARG A 130 -8.56 -3.73 9.34
N SER A 131 -9.64 -4.40 8.94
CA SER A 131 -10.12 -5.62 9.59
C SER A 131 -9.12 -6.76 9.38
N HIS A 132 -8.62 -6.93 8.15
CA HIS A 132 -7.66 -7.96 7.81
C HIS A 132 -6.34 -7.80 8.56
N LEU A 133 -5.80 -6.59 8.67
CA LEU A 133 -4.60 -6.31 9.48
C LEU A 133 -4.80 -6.70 10.94
N LYS A 134 -5.97 -6.39 11.51
CA LYS A 134 -6.31 -6.79 12.88
C LYS A 134 -6.39 -8.32 13.01
N ASP A 135 -6.98 -9.01 12.04
CA ASP A 135 -7.14 -10.47 12.06
C ASP A 135 -5.83 -11.23 11.90
N GLN A 136 -4.79 -10.61 11.32
CA GLN A 136 -3.45 -11.22 11.24
C GLN A 136 -2.71 -11.25 12.59
N GLY A 137 -3.17 -10.48 13.58
CA GLY A 137 -2.48 -10.34 14.87
C GLY A 137 -1.18 -9.52 14.79
N ASP A 138 -0.31 -9.68 15.78
CA ASP A 138 0.93 -8.91 15.89
C ASP A 138 2.06 -9.50 15.04
N LEU A 139 2.00 -9.24 13.73
CA LEU A 139 3.03 -9.66 12.79
C LEU A 139 4.36 -8.90 12.95
N PHE A 140 4.35 -7.72 13.57
CA PHE A 140 5.58 -6.96 13.80
C PHE A 140 6.47 -7.67 14.81
N THR A 141 5.92 -8.07 15.96
CA THR A 141 6.64 -8.86 16.96
C THR A 141 7.14 -10.17 16.37
N VAL A 142 6.31 -10.86 15.57
CA VAL A 142 6.74 -12.08 14.86
C VAL A 142 7.92 -11.82 13.92
N ALA A 143 7.92 -10.69 13.20
CA ALA A 143 9.03 -10.31 12.33
C ALA A 143 10.32 -10.03 13.12
N VAL A 144 10.22 -9.38 14.28
CA VAL A 144 11.35 -9.12 15.19
C VAL A 144 11.91 -10.43 15.74
N ASP A 145 11.05 -11.34 16.22
CA ASP A 145 11.45 -12.64 16.77
C ASP A 145 12.14 -13.53 15.74
N GLN A 146 11.74 -13.43 14.47
CA GLN A 146 12.38 -14.12 13.34
C GLN A 146 13.65 -13.40 12.83
N GLY A 147 14.03 -12.27 13.43
CA GLY A 147 15.16 -11.45 13.00
C GLY A 147 14.98 -10.84 11.62
N LEU A 148 13.74 -10.67 11.14
CA LEU A 148 13.41 -10.03 9.87
C LEU A 148 13.42 -8.50 9.97
N ILE A 149 13.15 -7.96 11.17
CA ILE A 149 13.22 -6.53 11.50
C ILE A 149 14.16 -6.30 12.68
N ASN A 150 14.86 -5.18 12.65
CA ASN A 150 15.65 -4.67 13.77
C ASN A 150 14.89 -3.51 14.44
N VAL A 151 14.84 -3.55 15.78
CA VAL A 151 14.28 -2.49 16.63
C VAL A 151 15.38 -1.66 17.28
#